data_AF-A0A7S2BI97-F1
#
_entry.id   AF-A0A7S2BI97-F1
#
_cell.length_a   1.000
_cell.length_b   1.000
_cell.length_c   1.000
_cell.angle_alpha   90.00
_cell.angle_beta   90.00
_cell.angle_gamma   90.00
#
_symmetry.space_group_name_H-M   'P 1'
#
loop_
_entity.id
_entity.type
_entity.pdbx_description
1 polymer ?
#
loop_
_entity_poly.entity_id
_entity_poly.type
_entity_poly.pdbx_seq_one_letter_code
_entity_poly.pdbx_strand_id
1 'polypeptide(L)'
;QALPDLEEQAANALAFLNDANAYGEDGRAIDPSVRVSSEPTSEMVWARVKGYPWWPSRVHRPRDPKFSQAMSERNEILVVFVGEAAQYHLPLEDTAPFTGDEQDSHMPKKDRHIQRSLRLAIHTTRMIQAHEEKTGQIVPSGSLDVAYS
;
A
#
# COMPACT_ATOMS: atom_id res chain seq x y z
N GLN A 1 -2.43 -14.00 25.79
CA GLN A 1 -3.08 -12.89 25.07
C GLN A 1 -3.98 -13.49 23.99
N ALA A 2 -5.26 -13.12 23.96
CA ALA A 2 -6.11 -13.44 22.82
C ALA A 2 -5.57 -12.69 21.60
N LEU A 3 -5.51 -13.37 20.45
CA LEU A 3 -5.20 -12.69 19.19
C LEU A 3 -6.34 -11.71 18.91
N PRO A 4 -6.05 -10.45 18.55
CA PRO A 4 -7.08 -9.48 18.18
C PRO A 4 -7.94 -10.03 17.04
N ASP A 5 -9.21 -9.63 16.98
CA ASP A 5 -10.10 -10.05 15.88
C ASP A 5 -9.56 -9.57 14.53
N LEU A 6 -9.93 -10.23 13.43
CA LEU A 6 -9.41 -9.91 12.09
C LEU A 6 -9.69 -8.45 11.71
N GLU A 7 -10.85 -7.93 12.11
CA GLU A 7 -11.24 -6.54 11.88
C GLU A 7 -10.32 -5.55 12.62
N GLU A 8 -9.99 -5.83 13.88
CA GLU A 8 -9.06 -5.03 14.67
C GLU A 8 -7.63 -5.10 14.10
N GLN A 9 -7.20 -6.29 13.65
CA GLN A 9 -5.91 -6.44 12.96
C GLN A 9 -5.87 -5.64 11.67
N ALA A 10 -6.96 -5.63 10.90
CA ALA A 10 -7.06 -4.86 9.68
C ALA A 10 -7.06 -3.35 9.99
N ALA A 11 -7.77 -2.90 11.03
CA ALA A 11 -7.78 -1.51 11.45
C ALA A 11 -6.37 -1.03 11.85
N ASN A 12 -5.62 -1.86 12.58
CA ASN A 12 -4.23 -1.59 12.92
C ASN A 12 -3.33 -1.57 11.68
N ALA A 13 -3.50 -2.53 10.76
CA ALA A 13 -2.77 -2.53 9.50
C ALA A 13 -3.07 -1.27 8.66
N LEU A 14 -4.33 -0.85 8.59
CA LEU A 14 -4.74 0.38 7.93
C LEU A 14 -4.12 1.61 8.60
N ALA A 15 -4.02 1.61 9.94
CA ALA A 15 -3.34 2.66 10.67
C ALA A 15 -1.86 2.72 10.27
N PHE A 16 -1.13 1.60 10.22
CA PHE A 16 0.26 1.58 9.73
C PHE A 16 0.40 2.04 8.28
N LEU A 17 -0.53 1.66 7.40
CA LEU A 17 -0.54 2.12 6.01
C LEU A 17 -0.79 3.63 5.93
N ASN A 18 -1.69 4.18 6.73
CA ASN A 18 -1.93 5.62 6.80
C ASN A 18 -0.76 6.37 7.43
N ASP A 19 -0.16 5.74 8.44
CA ASP A 19 0.83 6.29 9.32
C ASP A 19 2.24 5.83 8.95
N ALA A 20 2.49 5.67 7.65
CA ALA A 20 3.86 5.59 7.10
C ALA A 20 4.73 6.83 7.46
N ASN A 21 4.16 7.78 8.22
CA ASN A 21 4.80 8.91 8.87
C ASN A 21 5.15 8.68 10.37
N ALA A 22 4.58 7.68 11.06
CA ALA A 22 4.88 7.39 12.46
C ALA A 22 6.04 6.41 12.67
N TYR A 23 6.65 6.61 13.81
CA TYR A 23 7.93 6.09 14.24
C TYR A 23 7.82 4.63 14.72
N GLY A 24 8.86 3.85 14.47
CA GLY A 24 9.05 2.55 15.13
C GLY A 24 9.47 2.74 16.58
N GLU A 25 8.86 1.99 17.50
CA GLU A 25 9.12 2.03 18.95
C GLU A 25 10.51 1.52 19.36
N ASP A 26 11.35 1.04 18.44
CA ASP A 26 12.61 0.37 18.75
C ASP A 26 13.86 1.25 18.68
N GLY A 27 13.71 2.55 18.36
CA GLY A 27 14.79 3.54 18.44
C GLY A 27 16.00 3.23 17.57
N ARG A 28 15.88 2.29 16.62
CA ARG A 28 16.92 1.99 15.64
C ARG A 28 16.63 2.78 14.37
N ALA A 29 17.50 3.75 14.11
CA ALA A 29 17.46 4.59 12.92
C ALA A 29 17.57 3.72 11.65
N ILE A 30 16.46 3.56 10.93
CA ILE A 30 16.50 3.39 9.48
C ILE A 30 16.67 4.80 8.92
N ASP A 31 17.68 5.00 8.09
CA ASP A 31 18.19 6.30 7.63
C ASP A 31 17.06 7.33 7.36
N PRO A 32 17.01 8.45 8.12
CA PRO A 32 15.97 9.48 8.00
C PRO A 32 16.03 10.32 6.71
N SER A 33 16.97 10.08 5.79
CA SER A 33 17.16 10.88 4.57
C SER A 33 16.27 10.52 3.37
N VAL A 34 15.46 9.44 3.44
CA VAL A 34 14.69 8.94 2.28
C VAL A 34 13.21 8.69 2.62
N ARG A 35 12.58 9.53 3.45
CA ARG A 35 11.11 9.51 3.60
C ARG A 35 10.51 10.70 2.86
N VAL A 36 9.58 10.39 1.96
CA VAL A 36 8.89 11.40 1.15
C VAL A 36 7.59 11.74 1.86
N SER A 37 7.37 13.03 2.11
CA SER A 37 6.08 13.53 2.59
C SER A 37 5.01 13.11 1.59
N SER A 38 4.13 12.19 1.97
CA SER A 38 3.17 11.55 1.07
C SER A 38 1.81 11.34 1.73
N GLU A 39 0.79 11.21 0.90
CA GLU A 39 -0.58 10.96 1.31
C GLU A 39 -1.02 9.58 0.82
N PRO A 40 -1.60 8.74 1.70
CA PRO A 40 -2.09 7.44 1.29
C PRO A 40 -3.28 7.62 0.33
N THR A 41 -3.27 6.91 -0.79
CA THR A 41 -4.41 6.89 -1.71
C THR A 41 -5.40 5.80 -1.32
N SER A 42 -6.50 5.66 -2.04
CA SER A 42 -7.39 4.50 -1.92
C SER A 42 -6.98 3.29 -2.75
N GLU A 43 -5.92 3.44 -3.55
CA GLU A 43 -5.45 2.40 -4.44
C GLU A 43 -4.56 1.42 -3.70
N MET A 44 -4.88 0.14 -3.86
CA MET A 44 -4.01 -0.96 -3.48
C MET A 44 -3.44 -1.61 -4.73
N VAL A 45 -2.20 -2.09 -4.63
CA VAL A 45 -1.48 -2.77 -5.70
C VAL A 45 -0.73 -3.97 -5.13
N TRP A 46 -0.51 -4.97 -5.96
CA TRP A 46 0.56 -5.93 -5.71
C TRP A 46 1.87 -5.25 -6.06
N ALA A 47 2.84 -5.29 -5.16
CA ALA A 47 4.19 -4.83 -5.44
C ALA A 47 5.18 -5.96 -5.19
N ARG A 48 6.25 -5.99 -5.99
CA ARG A 48 7.29 -7.00 -5.89
C ARG A 48 8.66 -6.33 -5.80
N VAL A 49 9.44 -6.73 -4.81
CA VAL A 49 10.88 -6.44 -4.78
C VAL A 49 11.62 -7.61 -5.40
N LYS A 50 12.62 -7.35 -6.25
CA LYS A 50 13.44 -8.41 -6.86
C LYS A 50 14.02 -9.34 -5.79
N GLY A 51 13.70 -10.64 -5.88
CA GLY A 51 14.12 -11.66 -4.91
C GLY A 51 13.07 -11.96 -3.81
N TYR A 52 11.97 -11.21 -3.76
CA TYR A 52 10.85 -11.40 -2.84
C TYR A 52 9.56 -11.72 -3.61
N PRO A 53 8.57 -12.36 -2.96
CA PRO A 53 7.26 -12.60 -3.56
C PRO A 53 6.47 -11.29 -3.74
N TRP A 54 5.41 -11.36 -4.54
CA TRP A 54 4.41 -10.29 -4.63
C TRP A 54 3.71 -10.10 -3.28
N TRP A 55 3.58 -8.85 -2.86
CA TRP A 55 2.97 -8.48 -1.58
C TRP A 55 1.96 -7.34 -1.77
N PRO A 56 0.80 -7.39 -1.10
CA PRO A 56 -0.19 -6.32 -1.24
C PRO A 56 0.30 -5.05 -0.56
N SER A 57 0.13 -3.93 -1.23
CA SER A 57 0.68 -2.64 -0.83
C SER A 57 -0.32 -1.53 -1.11
N ARG A 58 -0.23 -0.47 -0.33
CA ARG A 58 -1.00 0.75 -0.56
C ARG A 58 -0.17 1.76 -1.34
N VAL A 59 -0.77 2.41 -2.32
CA VAL A 59 -0.14 3.48 -3.08
C VAL A 59 -0.17 4.77 -2.27
N HIS A 60 0.92 5.53 -2.32
CA HIS A 60 1.04 6.83 -1.69
C HIS A 60 1.38 7.88 -2.75
N ARG A 61 0.77 9.07 -2.64
CA ARG A 61 1.08 10.21 -3.50
C ARG A 61 2.03 11.16 -2.79
N PRO A 62 3.23 11.42 -3.32
CA PRO A 62 4.09 12.47 -2.79
C PRO A 62 3.39 13.83 -2.76
N ARG A 63 3.52 14.56 -1.64
CA ARG A 63 3.02 15.93 -1.49
C ARG A 63 3.84 16.95 -2.27
N ASP A 64 5.12 16.67 -2.50
CA ASP A 64 5.98 17.53 -3.31
C ASP A 64 5.72 17.24 -4.81
N PRO A 65 5.18 18.20 -5.59
CA PRO A 65 4.90 18.02 -7.00
C PRO A 65 6.15 17.73 -7.83
N LYS A 66 7.30 18.31 -7.47
CA LYS A 66 8.57 18.06 -8.18
C LYS A 66 9.03 16.63 -7.98
N PHE A 67 8.84 16.12 -6.77
CA PHE A 67 9.17 14.74 -6.46
C PHE A 67 8.22 13.77 -7.17
N SER A 68 6.92 14.05 -7.15
CA SER A 68 5.90 13.28 -7.89
C SER A 68 6.20 13.23 -9.38
N GLN A 69 6.52 14.38 -9.99
CA GLN A 69 6.91 14.45 -11.40
C GLN A 69 8.18 13.64 -11.69
N ALA A 70 9.21 13.77 -10.86
CA ALA A 70 10.45 13.04 -11.05
C ALA A 70 10.28 11.51 -10.92
N MET A 71 9.37 11.04 -10.05
CA MET A 71 8.99 9.62 -9.98
C MET A 71 8.25 9.17 -11.24
N SER A 72 7.29 9.97 -11.69
CA SER A 72 6.53 9.70 -12.91
C SER A 72 7.44 9.60 -14.15
N GLU A 73 8.42 10.49 -14.28
CA GLU A 73 9.44 10.45 -15.34
C GLU A 73 10.32 9.19 -15.29
N ARG A 74 10.52 8.62 -14.10
CA ARG A 74 11.27 7.37 -13.90
C ARG A 74 10.39 6.12 -13.94
N ASN A 75 9.07 6.28 -14.19
CA ASN A 75 8.08 5.21 -14.05
C ASN A 75 8.17 4.52 -12.68
N GLU A 76 8.29 5.30 -11.61
CA GLU A 76 8.34 4.80 -10.24
C GLU A 76 7.04 5.11 -9.50
N ILE A 77 6.69 4.24 -8.55
CA ILE A 77 5.55 4.39 -7.65
C ILE A 77 5.99 4.27 -6.20
N LEU A 78 5.35 5.05 -5.33
CA LEU A 78 5.56 5.03 -3.89
C LEU A 78 4.52 4.12 -3.25
N VAL A 79 4.96 3.08 -2.57
CA VAL A 79 4.08 2.11 -1.92
C VAL A 79 4.48 1.80 -0.49
N VAL A 80 3.51 1.36 0.31
CA VAL A 80 3.72 0.86 1.68
C VAL A 80 3.12 -0.54 1.76
N PHE A 81 3.93 -1.53 2.13
CA PHE A 81 3.49 -2.92 2.21
C PHE A 81 2.53 -3.12 3.39
N VAL A 82 1.49 -3.93 3.19
CA VAL A 82 0.55 -4.28 4.27
C VAL A 82 1.29 -5.03 5.38
N GLY A 83 1.21 -4.50 6.60
CA GLY A 83 1.94 -5.01 7.76
C GLY A 83 3.30 -4.34 8.00
N GLU A 84 3.70 -3.39 7.15
CA GLU A 84 4.89 -2.55 7.34
C GLU A 84 4.50 -1.06 7.39
N ALA A 85 5.36 -0.24 7.99
CA ALA A 85 5.25 1.22 7.99
C ALA A 85 6.34 1.90 7.12
N ALA A 86 7.10 1.10 6.36
CA ALA A 86 8.17 1.58 5.51
C ALA A 86 7.65 1.93 4.11
N GLN A 87 8.14 3.04 3.57
CA GLN A 87 7.89 3.47 2.19
C GLN A 87 8.91 2.82 1.26
N TYR A 88 8.43 2.34 0.10
CA TYR A 88 9.26 1.74 -0.94
C TYR A 88 8.99 2.43 -2.27
N HIS A 89 10.07 2.69 -3.01
CA HIS A 89 10.00 3.24 -4.36
C HIS A 89 10.32 2.10 -5.32
N LEU A 90 9.36 1.77 -6.18
CA LEU A 90 9.47 0.63 -7.07
C LEU A 90 9.17 1.07 -8.50
N PRO A 91 9.82 0.47 -9.51
CA PRO A 91 9.37 0.60 -10.89
C PRO A 91 7.91 0.16 -11.02
N LEU A 92 7.13 0.86 -11.84
CA LEU A 92 5.72 0.56 -12.08
C LEU A 92 5.54 -0.84 -12.67
N GLU A 93 6.53 -1.33 -13.43
CA GLU A 93 6.56 -2.71 -13.97
C GLU A 93 6.64 -3.80 -12.88
N ASP A 94 7.10 -3.46 -11.69
CA ASP A 94 7.13 -4.34 -10.52
C ASP A 94 5.86 -4.20 -9.67
N THR A 95 4.80 -3.61 -10.25
CA THR A 95 3.47 -3.55 -9.66
C THR A 95 2.39 -4.18 -10.55
N ALA A 96 1.33 -4.67 -9.92
CA ALA A 96 0.16 -5.19 -10.60
C ALA A 96 -1.13 -4.74 -9.88
N PRO A 97 -2.26 -4.60 -10.59
CA PRO A 97 -3.54 -4.23 -9.97
C PRO A 97 -3.95 -5.22 -8.89
N PHE A 98 -4.38 -4.71 -7.74
CA PHE A 98 -4.93 -5.51 -6.65
C PHE A 98 -6.46 -5.53 -6.73
N THR A 99 -7.08 -6.69 -6.96
CA THR A 99 -8.54 -6.75 -7.14
C THR A 99 -9.31 -6.80 -5.82
N GLY A 100 -8.65 -7.06 -4.69
CA GLY A 100 -9.32 -7.27 -3.40
C GLY A 100 -9.92 -8.66 -3.24
N ASP A 101 -9.57 -9.61 -4.12
CA ASP A 101 -10.04 -10.99 -4.04
C ASP A 101 -8.99 -11.93 -3.46
N GLU A 102 -9.45 -12.92 -2.69
CA GLU A 102 -8.59 -13.95 -2.10
C GLU A 102 -7.97 -14.90 -3.16
N GLN A 103 -8.44 -14.85 -4.41
CA GLN A 103 -8.01 -15.70 -5.53
C GLN A 103 -7.15 -14.95 -6.56
N ASP A 104 -6.52 -13.84 -6.18
CA ASP A 104 -5.69 -13.07 -7.10
C ASP A 104 -4.52 -13.90 -7.68
N SER A 105 -4.26 -13.70 -8.97
CA SER A 105 -3.32 -14.49 -9.79
C SER A 105 -1.87 -14.38 -9.30
N HIS A 106 -1.53 -13.28 -8.63
CA HIS A 106 -0.18 -13.00 -8.14
C HIS A 106 0.14 -13.65 -6.78
N MET A 107 -0.84 -14.31 -6.16
CA MET A 107 -0.72 -14.87 -4.83
C MET A 107 0.11 -16.17 -4.77
N PRO A 108 1.16 -16.22 -3.93
CA PRO A 108 1.84 -17.48 -3.60
C PRO A 108 0.94 -18.39 -2.76
N LYS A 109 0.56 -19.54 -3.31
CA LYS A 109 -0.46 -20.44 -2.72
C LYS A 109 -0.10 -21.09 -1.36
N LYS A 110 1.14 -20.94 -0.86
CA LYS A 110 1.64 -21.71 0.30
C LYS A 110 2.29 -20.88 1.42
N ASP A 111 2.34 -19.55 1.33
CA ASP A 111 2.98 -18.73 2.36
C ASP A 111 1.97 -18.16 3.37
N ARG A 112 2.11 -18.52 4.65
CA ARG A 112 1.21 -18.11 5.73
C ARG A 112 1.28 -16.60 6.02
N HIS A 113 2.45 -15.99 5.88
CA HIS A 113 2.62 -14.56 6.12
C HIS A 113 1.95 -13.75 5.00
N ILE A 114 2.09 -14.22 3.76
CA ILE A 114 1.43 -13.59 2.61
C ILE A 114 -0.09 -13.78 2.66
N GLN A 115 -0.57 -14.97 3.05
CA GLN A 115 -2.01 -15.21 3.26
C GLN A 115 -2.60 -14.32 4.36
N ARG A 116 -1.84 -14.07 5.44
CA ARG A 116 -2.28 -13.14 6.48
C ARG A 116 -2.31 -11.71 5.95
N SER A 117 -1.23 -11.28 5.29
CA SER A 117 -1.14 -9.95 4.68
C SER A 117 -2.27 -9.71 3.68
N LEU A 118 -2.61 -10.69 2.84
CA LEU A 118 -3.72 -10.60 1.90
C LEU A 118 -5.06 -10.39 2.60
N ARG A 119 -5.37 -11.15 3.65
CA ARG A 119 -6.63 -10.98 4.40
C ARG A 119 -6.73 -9.60 5.03
N LEU A 120 -5.61 -9.07 5.53
CA LEU A 120 -5.54 -7.70 6.02
C LEU A 120 -5.76 -6.72 4.87
N ALA A 121 -5.05 -6.89 3.75
CA ALA A 121 -5.19 -6.06 2.55
C ALA A 121 -6.65 -5.95 2.11
N ILE A 122 -7.34 -7.08 1.93
CA ILE A 122 -8.75 -7.14 1.52
C ILE A 122 -9.65 -6.39 2.49
N HIS A 123 -9.49 -6.60 3.81
CA HIS A 123 -10.26 -5.85 4.80
C HIS A 123 -9.92 -4.36 4.78
N THR A 124 -8.65 -3.99 4.66
CA THR A 124 -8.24 -2.58 4.55
C THR A 124 -8.81 -1.92 3.31
N THR A 125 -8.83 -2.59 2.16
CA THR A 125 -9.47 -2.10 0.93
C THR A 125 -10.95 -1.83 1.16
N ARG A 126 -11.67 -2.78 1.79
CA ARG A 126 -13.09 -2.61 2.09
C ARG A 126 -13.34 -1.44 3.05
N MET A 127 -12.50 -1.26 4.06
CA MET A 127 -12.60 -0.13 4.98
C MET A 127 -12.32 1.20 4.29
N ILE A 128 -11.33 1.25 3.39
CA ILE A 128 -11.02 2.44 2.57
C ILE A 128 -12.23 2.78 1.68
N GLN A 129 -12.74 1.80 0.93
CA GLN A 129 -13.91 1.99 0.05
C GLN A 129 -15.14 2.45 0.83
N ALA A 130 -15.43 1.82 1.97
CA ALA A 130 -16.54 2.22 2.83
C ALA A 130 -16.37 3.65 3.40
N HIS A 131 -15.14 4.06 3.70
CA HIS A 131 -14.83 5.42 4.15
C HIS A 131 -15.01 6.44 3.02
N GLU A 132 -14.61 6.10 1.79
CA GLU A 132 -14.82 6.94 0.60
C GLU A 132 -16.32 7.12 0.27
N GLU A 133 -17.09 6.03 0.28
CA GLU A 133 -18.55 6.07 0.07
C GLU A 133 -19.25 6.97 1.09
N LYS A 134 -18.80 6.93 2.36
CA LYS A 134 -19.39 7.72 3.45
C LYS A 134 -18.98 9.19 3.42
N THR A 135 -17.81 9.52 2.88
CA THR A 135 -17.31 10.90 2.78
C THR A 135 -17.77 11.59 1.49
N GLY A 136 -18.39 10.88 0.55
CA GLY A 136 -18.94 11.45 -0.67
C GLY A 136 -17.87 11.94 -1.67
N GLN A 137 -16.60 11.64 -1.42
CA GLN A 137 -15.53 11.79 -2.42
C GLN A 137 -15.58 10.58 -3.35
N ILE A 138 -16.50 10.59 -4.32
CA ILE A 138 -16.40 9.71 -5.48
C ILE A 138 -15.26 10.26 -6.34
N VAL A 139 -14.03 9.83 -6.05
CA VAL A 139 -13.00 9.83 -7.10
C VAL A 139 -13.39 8.69 -8.05
N PRO A 140 -13.58 8.95 -9.35
CA PRO A 140 -13.82 7.85 -10.27
C PRO A 140 -12.66 6.87 -10.12
N SER A 141 -12.97 5.57 -10.08
CA SER A 141 -11.98 4.51 -10.29
C SER A 141 -11.45 4.66 -11.72
N GLY A 142 -10.62 5.67 -11.92
CA GLY A 142 -9.90 5.93 -13.13
C GLY A 142 -8.83 4.87 -13.16
N SER A 143 -9.10 3.87 -13.99
CA SER A 143 -8.09 3.08 -14.67
C SER A 143 -6.76 3.83 -14.74
N LEU A 144 -5.67 3.13 -14.48
CA LEU A 144 -4.28 3.60 -14.71
C LEU A 144 -4.00 4.02 -16.18
N ASP A 145 -5.03 4.23 -17.01
CA ASP A 145 -5.01 4.55 -18.42
C ASP A 145 -5.07 6.05 -18.76
N VAL A 146 -5.20 6.96 -17.80
CA VAL A 146 -5.34 8.41 -18.13
C VAL A 146 -4.50 9.31 -17.23
N ALA A 147 -3.18 9.15 -17.26
CA ALA A 147 -2.25 10.22 -16.83
C ALA A 147 -0.84 10.10 -17.44
N TYR A 148 -0.69 9.44 -18.59
CA TYR A 148 0.58 9.43 -19.32
C TYR A 148 0.31 9.69 -20.81
N SER A 149 0.21 10.97 -21.19
CA SER A 149 0.27 11.43 -22.58
C SER A 149 0.90 12.81 -22.63
#